data_AF-A0A0S8FRF5-F1
#
_entry.id   AF-A0A0S8FRF5-F1
#
_cell.length_a   1.000
_cell.length_b   1.000
_cell.length_c   1.000
_cell.angle_alpha   90.00
_cell.angle_beta   90.00
_cell.angle_gamma   90.00
#
_symmetry.space_group_name_H-M   'P 1'
#
loop_
_entity.id
_entity.type
_entity.pdbx_description
1 polymer ?
#
loop_
_entity_poly.entity_id
_entity_poly.type
_entity_poly.pdbx_seq_one_letter_code
_entity_poly.pdbx_strand_id
1 'polypeptide(L)'
;MLARDVKGVVDRYQQVAADRHGRVRDFYEGRRDFLVYTWPPSDAWGNVRTPEQAFRENFVPIHAALDAEMDALPYLEPWHGVGIYACSFGCENVWEEDQAPSTRVAFAHAEEALEFDPLAPSDNEMMCLVMETIAYFKERTGDALPIALTDTQSANDTATLVVDASNFMIECLTEPQHAHRLLERINASIITFSRMQADAIGEGRAGPGHIMPSAPGVGGIAVSDDNQSFCSADFSRRFTDPYNEALGEEFGGVALHFCGDGTHALPAMLAMDTLMLVDCCVHPLGDPNPNDPAAVAEAMAGSGKAVQMRCPGTKEAVDRVVEVVRPGLRLVLKFFWPGDAAAATELYHYATERLKAAYAAGAGD
;
A
#
# COMPACT_ATOMS: atom_id res chain seq x y z
N MET A 1 -18.95 -2.07 -21.91
CA MET A 1 -18.78 -0.72 -22.50
C MET A 1 -17.33 -0.22 -22.38
N LEU A 2 -16.61 -0.53 -21.28
CA LEU A 2 -15.20 -0.10 -21.05
C LEU A 2 -14.16 -0.63 -22.04
N ALA A 3 -14.34 -1.81 -22.64
CA ALA A 3 -13.34 -2.40 -23.53
C ALA A 3 -13.07 -1.62 -24.84
N ARG A 4 -13.89 -0.61 -25.19
CA ARG A 4 -13.82 0.06 -26.51
C ARG A 4 -12.99 1.35 -26.54
N ASP A 5 -12.63 1.94 -25.40
CA ASP A 5 -11.90 3.21 -25.39
C ASP A 5 -10.65 3.20 -24.48
N VAL A 6 -9.89 2.11 -24.52
CA VAL A 6 -8.60 2.06 -23.79
C VAL A 6 -7.67 3.17 -24.26
N LYS A 7 -7.62 3.40 -25.58
CA LYS A 7 -6.77 4.42 -26.19
C LYS A 7 -7.14 5.84 -25.73
N GLY A 8 -8.42 6.23 -25.73
CA GLY A 8 -8.82 7.57 -25.33
C GLY A 8 -8.51 7.86 -23.87
N VAL A 9 -8.68 6.88 -22.98
CA VAL A 9 -8.29 7.01 -21.57
C VAL A 9 -6.79 7.13 -21.42
N VAL A 10 -6.01 6.32 -22.13
CA VAL A 10 -4.53 6.41 -22.13
C VAL A 10 -4.09 7.80 -22.61
N ASP A 11 -4.63 8.29 -23.72
CA ASP A 11 -4.28 9.60 -24.28
C ASP A 11 -4.60 10.72 -23.26
N ARG A 12 -5.74 10.64 -22.57
CA ARG A 12 -6.11 11.58 -21.50
C ARG A 12 -5.20 11.47 -20.27
N TYR A 13 -4.86 10.26 -19.86
CA TYR A 13 -3.95 10.02 -18.72
C TYR A 13 -2.59 10.66 -18.99
N GLN A 14 -2.02 10.43 -20.18
CA GLN A 14 -0.71 10.98 -20.57
C GLN A 14 -0.68 12.51 -20.61
N GLN A 15 -1.80 13.17 -20.93
CA GLN A 15 -1.90 14.64 -20.91
C GLN A 15 -1.68 15.24 -19.52
N VAL A 16 -2.06 14.51 -18.46
CA VAL A 16 -1.97 14.98 -17.07
C VAL A 16 -0.85 14.31 -16.27
N ALA A 17 -0.33 13.18 -16.75
CA ALA A 17 0.66 12.35 -16.05
C ALA A 17 1.92 13.13 -15.64
N ALA A 18 2.50 13.92 -16.56
CA ALA A 18 3.75 14.63 -16.29
C ALA A 18 3.64 15.58 -15.07
N ASP A 19 2.54 16.33 -14.99
CA ASP A 19 2.25 17.24 -13.86
C ASP A 19 1.96 16.44 -12.58
N ARG A 20 0.99 15.52 -12.60
CA ARG A 20 0.58 14.81 -11.38
C ARG A 20 1.67 13.89 -10.83
N HIS A 21 2.36 13.14 -11.68
CA HIS A 21 3.54 12.35 -11.26
C HIS A 21 4.68 13.25 -10.76
N GLY A 22 4.86 14.44 -11.35
CA GLY A 22 5.82 15.43 -10.89
C GLY A 22 5.56 15.86 -9.45
N ARG A 23 4.30 16.14 -9.10
CA ARG A 23 3.90 16.51 -7.73
C ARG A 23 4.15 15.40 -6.72
N VAL A 24 3.89 14.14 -7.08
CA VAL A 24 4.16 12.98 -6.22
C VAL A 24 5.68 12.84 -6.00
N ARG A 25 6.50 12.96 -7.05
CA ARG A 25 7.96 12.96 -6.92
C ARG A 25 8.46 14.10 -6.03
N ASP A 26 7.97 15.32 -6.25
CA ASP A 26 8.31 16.50 -5.44
C ASP A 26 7.97 16.29 -3.97
N PHE A 27 6.84 15.64 -3.66
CA PHE A 27 6.50 15.29 -2.29
C PHE A 27 7.54 14.35 -1.67
N TYR A 28 7.84 13.22 -2.32
CA TYR A 28 8.82 12.26 -1.78
C TYR A 28 10.23 12.84 -1.64
N GLU A 29 10.63 13.72 -2.59
CA GLU A 29 11.91 14.43 -2.57
C GLU A 29 11.96 15.61 -1.58
N GLY A 30 10.88 15.85 -0.82
CA GLY A 30 10.83 16.88 0.21
C GLY A 30 10.70 18.31 -0.32
N ARG A 31 10.34 18.48 -1.60
CA ARG A 31 10.05 19.78 -2.22
C ARG A 31 8.61 20.25 -2.00
N ARG A 32 7.76 19.39 -1.43
CA ARG A 32 6.35 19.66 -1.15
C ARG A 32 5.95 19.06 0.20
N ASP A 33 5.24 19.85 1.00
CA ASP A 33 4.86 19.47 2.38
C ASP A 33 3.67 18.50 2.44
N PHE A 34 2.75 18.59 1.47
CA PHE A 34 1.55 17.76 1.46
C PHE A 34 1.03 17.39 0.08
N LEU A 35 0.27 16.30 0.01
CA LEU A 35 -0.52 15.87 -1.15
C LEU A 35 -1.99 15.73 -0.76
N VAL A 36 -2.90 16.01 -1.69
CA VAL A 36 -4.33 15.75 -1.54
C VAL A 36 -4.81 14.91 -2.72
N TYR A 37 -5.41 13.75 -2.45
CA TYR A 37 -6.01 12.94 -3.50
C TYR A 37 -7.17 12.07 -3.03
N THR A 38 -7.86 11.47 -3.99
CA THR A 38 -8.94 10.51 -3.78
C THR A 38 -8.98 9.55 -4.96
N TRP A 39 -9.49 8.35 -4.78
CA TRP A 39 -9.73 7.41 -5.88
C TRP A 39 -11.21 7.06 -5.94
N PRO A 40 -11.81 7.01 -7.13
CA PRO A 40 -13.14 6.44 -7.30
C PRO A 40 -13.21 5.01 -6.74
N PRO A 41 -14.39 4.55 -6.28
CA PRO A 41 -14.56 3.19 -5.79
C PRO A 41 -14.16 2.16 -6.85
N SER A 42 -13.62 1.04 -6.39
CA SER A 42 -13.12 -0.04 -7.23
C SER A 42 -13.24 -1.37 -6.49
N ASP A 43 -13.53 -2.43 -7.24
CA ASP A 43 -13.47 -3.81 -6.77
C ASP A 43 -12.12 -4.47 -7.13
N ALA A 44 -11.05 -3.69 -7.35
CA ALA A 44 -9.72 -4.21 -7.67
C ALA A 44 -9.11 -5.07 -6.56
N TRP A 45 -9.59 -4.91 -5.32
CA TRP A 45 -9.26 -5.75 -4.16
C TRP A 45 -10.42 -6.68 -3.75
N GLY A 46 -11.30 -6.99 -4.69
CA GLY A 46 -12.45 -7.89 -4.51
C GLY A 46 -12.26 -9.22 -5.24
N ASN A 47 -13.26 -9.63 -6.02
CA ASN A 47 -13.22 -10.90 -6.75
C ASN A 47 -12.56 -10.74 -8.14
N VAL A 48 -11.23 -10.66 -8.17
CA VAL A 48 -10.43 -10.51 -9.41
C VAL A 48 -9.59 -11.77 -9.71
N ARG A 49 -10.24 -12.82 -10.24
CA ARG A 49 -9.62 -14.14 -10.46
C ARG A 49 -8.79 -14.24 -11.75
N THR A 50 -8.93 -13.28 -12.66
CA THR A 50 -8.29 -13.32 -13.98
C THR A 50 -7.63 -11.98 -14.32
N PRO A 51 -6.62 -11.96 -15.22
CA PRO A 51 -6.02 -10.74 -15.73
C PRO A 51 -7.05 -9.74 -16.30
N GLU A 52 -8.07 -10.24 -17.00
CA GLU A 52 -9.13 -9.41 -17.58
C GLU A 52 -10.01 -8.76 -16.50
N GLN A 53 -10.37 -9.51 -15.46
CA GLN A 53 -11.14 -8.97 -14.33
C GLN A 53 -10.32 -7.92 -13.58
N ALA A 54 -9.07 -8.23 -13.25
CA ALA A 54 -8.15 -7.29 -12.59
C ALA A 54 -8.01 -6.00 -13.41
N PHE A 55 -7.84 -6.11 -14.74
CA PHE A 55 -7.72 -4.94 -15.61
C PHE A 55 -9.00 -4.11 -15.58
N ARG A 56 -10.16 -4.75 -15.71
CA ARG A 56 -11.45 -4.05 -15.69
C ARG A 56 -11.64 -3.26 -14.40
N GLU A 57 -11.38 -3.88 -13.24
CA GLU A 57 -11.61 -3.23 -11.95
C GLU A 57 -10.59 -2.13 -11.62
N ASN A 58 -9.37 -2.22 -12.14
CA ASN A 58 -8.39 -1.14 -12.06
C ASN A 58 -8.68 -0.01 -13.06
N PHE A 59 -9.17 -0.34 -14.25
CA PHE A 59 -9.34 0.64 -15.33
C PHE A 59 -10.56 1.54 -15.14
N VAL A 60 -11.64 1.02 -14.53
CA VAL A 60 -12.84 1.81 -14.18
C VAL A 60 -12.51 3.04 -13.32
N PRO A 61 -11.84 2.91 -12.16
CA PRO A 61 -11.50 4.05 -11.32
C PRO A 61 -10.45 4.95 -11.97
N ILE A 62 -9.50 4.42 -12.76
CA ILE A 62 -8.56 5.26 -13.54
C ILE A 62 -9.33 6.18 -14.48
N HIS A 63 -10.28 5.64 -15.24
CA HIS A 63 -11.05 6.44 -16.18
C HIS A 63 -11.86 7.53 -15.46
N ALA A 64 -12.56 7.18 -14.37
CA ALA A 64 -13.36 8.14 -13.62
C ALA A 64 -12.49 9.20 -12.90
N ALA A 65 -11.29 8.85 -12.45
CA ALA A 65 -10.38 9.79 -11.78
C ALA A 65 -9.91 10.92 -12.72
N LEU A 66 -9.84 10.68 -14.03
CA LEU A 66 -9.43 11.70 -15.02
C LEU A 66 -10.45 12.84 -15.19
N ASP A 67 -11.65 12.72 -14.62
CA ASP A 67 -12.66 13.78 -14.59
C ASP A 67 -12.57 14.65 -13.33
N ALA A 68 -11.68 14.33 -12.38
CA ALA A 68 -11.50 15.05 -11.12
C ALA A 68 -10.09 15.65 -10.99
N GLU A 69 -9.98 16.75 -10.24
CA GLU A 69 -8.68 17.27 -9.82
C GLU A 69 -8.18 16.62 -8.53
N MET A 70 -6.92 16.20 -8.54
CA MET A 70 -6.22 15.57 -7.40
C MET A 70 -4.71 15.58 -7.64
N ASP A 71 -3.87 15.49 -6.60
CA ASP A 71 -2.42 15.56 -6.78
C ASP A 71 -1.79 14.28 -7.33
N ALA A 72 -2.37 13.11 -7.07
CA ALA A 72 -1.86 11.81 -7.49
C ALA A 72 -2.85 11.10 -8.42
N LEU A 73 -2.35 10.42 -9.45
CA LEU A 73 -3.18 9.60 -10.35
C LEU A 73 -3.24 8.16 -9.87
N PRO A 74 -4.35 7.44 -10.11
CA PRO A 74 -4.36 6.00 -9.91
C PRO A 74 -3.43 5.30 -10.92
N TYR A 75 -3.14 4.04 -10.62
CA TYR A 75 -2.26 3.14 -11.36
C TYR A 75 -2.88 1.75 -11.40
N LEU A 76 -2.34 0.86 -12.23
CA LEU A 76 -2.79 -0.52 -12.28
C LEU A 76 -2.07 -1.35 -11.20
N GLU A 77 -2.78 -2.22 -10.52
CA GLU A 77 -2.22 -3.13 -9.51
C GLU A 77 -2.59 -4.59 -9.87
N PRO A 78 -1.60 -5.48 -10.07
CA PRO A 78 -1.85 -6.89 -10.42
C PRO A 78 -2.20 -7.70 -9.17
N TRP A 79 -3.24 -7.28 -8.45
CA TRP A 79 -3.66 -7.85 -7.19
C TRP A 79 -4.51 -9.11 -7.39
N HIS A 80 -4.21 -10.17 -6.63
CA HIS A 80 -4.97 -11.43 -6.63
C HIS A 80 -5.13 -12.03 -5.22
N GLY A 81 -5.06 -11.18 -4.19
CA GLY A 81 -5.15 -11.58 -2.78
C GLY A 81 -3.91 -11.27 -1.98
N VAL A 82 -4.06 -11.32 -0.67
CA VAL A 82 -2.95 -11.14 0.30
C VAL A 82 -2.05 -12.38 0.41
N GLY A 83 -2.55 -13.54 -0.02
CA GLY A 83 -1.92 -14.85 0.14
C GLY A 83 -0.79 -15.20 -0.81
N ILE A 84 -0.42 -14.32 -1.76
CA ILE A 84 0.47 -14.68 -2.88
C ILE A 84 1.80 -15.26 -2.41
N TYR A 85 2.44 -14.61 -1.43
CA TYR A 85 3.72 -15.08 -0.89
C TYR A 85 3.55 -16.35 -0.04
N ALA A 86 2.47 -16.46 0.73
CA ALA A 86 2.17 -17.67 1.51
C ALA A 86 1.94 -18.89 0.61
N CYS A 87 1.35 -18.71 -0.57
CA CYS A 87 1.18 -19.80 -1.54
C CYS A 87 2.51 -20.43 -1.96
N SER A 88 3.63 -19.71 -1.87
CA SER A 88 4.96 -20.31 -2.16
C SER A 88 5.32 -21.39 -1.15
N PHE A 89 4.76 -21.36 0.06
CA PHE A 89 4.94 -22.36 1.10
C PHE A 89 3.88 -23.48 1.05
N GLY A 90 3.10 -23.56 -0.03
CA GLY A 90 2.06 -24.59 -0.19
C GLY A 90 0.71 -24.23 0.44
N CYS A 91 0.52 -22.99 0.90
CA CYS A 91 -0.79 -22.52 1.36
C CYS A 91 -1.76 -22.36 0.19
N GLU A 92 -3.04 -22.65 0.45
CA GLU A 92 -4.08 -22.58 -0.57
C GLU A 92 -4.70 -21.18 -0.62
N ASN A 93 -4.75 -20.56 -1.80
CA ASN A 93 -5.53 -19.35 -2.04
C ASN A 93 -6.99 -19.70 -2.33
N VAL A 94 -7.88 -19.36 -1.40
CA VAL A 94 -9.28 -19.74 -1.41
C VAL A 94 -10.13 -18.58 -1.92
N TRP A 95 -10.81 -18.81 -3.04
CA TRP A 95 -11.71 -17.84 -3.64
C TRP A 95 -13.18 -18.11 -3.28
N GLU A 96 -13.67 -17.44 -2.24
CA GLU A 96 -15.08 -17.48 -1.86
C GLU A 96 -15.96 -16.67 -2.82
N GLU A 97 -17.26 -16.95 -2.83
CA GLU A 97 -18.23 -16.21 -3.64
C GLU A 97 -18.38 -14.77 -3.11
N ASP A 98 -18.27 -13.78 -4.00
CA ASP A 98 -18.42 -12.35 -3.70
C ASP A 98 -17.51 -11.80 -2.59
N GLN A 99 -16.40 -12.46 -2.29
CA GLN A 99 -15.39 -12.00 -1.31
C GLN A 99 -14.02 -11.85 -1.97
N ALA A 100 -13.16 -11.05 -1.34
CA ALA A 100 -11.72 -11.11 -1.56
C ALA A 100 -11.21 -12.55 -1.25
N PRO A 101 -10.18 -13.04 -1.96
CA PRO A 101 -9.59 -14.34 -1.65
C PRO A 101 -8.96 -14.34 -0.26
N SER A 102 -9.03 -15.48 0.40
CA SER A 102 -8.40 -15.75 1.69
C SER A 102 -7.32 -16.81 1.55
N THR A 103 -6.48 -16.98 2.58
CA THR A 103 -5.43 -18.00 2.58
C THR A 103 -5.73 -19.05 3.63
N ARG A 104 -5.63 -20.33 3.26
CA ARG A 104 -5.65 -21.43 4.22
C ARG A 104 -4.23 -21.77 4.64
N VAL A 105 -3.93 -21.60 5.92
CA VAL A 105 -2.63 -21.94 6.52
C VAL A 105 -2.31 -23.43 6.27
N ALA A 106 -1.04 -23.73 6.01
CA ALA A 106 -0.58 -25.08 5.70
C ALA A 106 0.08 -25.78 6.91
N PHE A 107 0.56 -25.00 7.88
CA PHE A 107 1.37 -25.51 8.99
C PHE A 107 0.80 -25.08 10.34
N ALA A 108 0.99 -25.91 11.36
CA ALA A 108 0.66 -25.56 12.73
C ALA A 108 1.80 -24.80 13.40
N HIS A 109 3.06 -25.09 13.02
CA HIS A 109 4.26 -24.57 13.67
C HIS A 109 5.31 -24.08 12.65
N ALA A 110 6.16 -23.12 13.03
CA ALA A 110 7.20 -22.61 12.13
C ALA A 110 8.27 -23.66 11.78
N GLU A 111 8.54 -24.59 12.69
CA GLU A 111 9.47 -25.71 12.42
C GLU A 111 8.99 -26.56 11.24
N GLU A 112 7.70 -26.87 11.16
CA GLU A 112 7.10 -27.61 10.04
C GLU A 112 7.23 -26.84 8.72
N ALA A 113 6.97 -25.53 8.75
CA ALA A 113 7.11 -24.67 7.58
C ALA A 113 8.58 -24.56 7.11
N LEU A 114 9.54 -24.68 8.03
CA LEU A 114 10.97 -24.65 7.71
C LEU A 114 11.46 -25.94 7.03
N GLU A 115 10.76 -27.06 7.19
CA GLU A 115 11.03 -28.31 6.48
C GLU A 115 10.53 -28.29 5.02
N PHE A 116 9.62 -27.37 4.69
CA PHE A 116 9.10 -27.19 3.34
C PHE A 116 9.99 -26.25 2.52
N ASP A 117 10.33 -26.64 1.29
CA ASP A 117 11.02 -25.76 0.35
C ASP A 117 10.03 -24.91 -0.45
N PRO A 118 10.06 -23.55 -0.34
CA PRO A 118 9.17 -22.69 -1.09
C PRO A 118 9.29 -22.92 -2.58
N LEU A 119 8.14 -22.96 -3.24
CA LEU A 119 8.04 -23.01 -4.69
C LEU A 119 8.75 -21.79 -5.28
N ALA A 120 9.53 -22.02 -6.33
CA ALA A 120 10.04 -20.93 -7.14
C ALA A 120 8.85 -20.16 -7.74
N PRO A 121 8.98 -18.85 -8.02
CA PRO A 121 7.87 -18.07 -8.56
C PRO A 121 7.25 -18.63 -9.86
N SER A 122 8.04 -19.31 -10.71
CA SER A 122 7.56 -19.97 -11.93
C SER A 122 6.73 -21.24 -11.68
N ASP A 123 6.87 -21.83 -10.51
CA ASP A 123 6.18 -23.07 -10.10
C ASP A 123 4.99 -22.78 -9.17
N ASN A 124 4.77 -21.50 -8.83
CA ASN A 124 3.67 -21.04 -8.01
C ASN A 124 2.56 -20.43 -8.88
N GLU A 125 1.38 -21.06 -8.88
CA GLU A 125 0.26 -20.66 -9.74
C GLU A 125 -0.18 -19.19 -9.53
N MET A 126 -0.20 -18.72 -8.28
CA MET A 126 -0.63 -17.36 -7.95
C MET A 126 0.40 -16.30 -8.36
N MET A 127 1.70 -16.58 -8.19
CA MET A 127 2.78 -15.72 -8.67
C MET A 127 2.82 -15.67 -10.20
N CYS A 128 2.60 -16.81 -10.87
CA CYS A 128 2.41 -16.85 -12.32
C CYS A 128 1.22 -15.99 -12.77
N LEU A 129 0.08 -16.09 -12.09
CA LEU A 129 -1.10 -15.27 -12.37
C LEU A 129 -0.80 -13.75 -12.24
N VAL A 130 -0.07 -13.33 -11.21
CA VAL A 130 0.37 -11.93 -11.06
C VAL A 130 1.22 -11.49 -12.27
N MET A 131 2.17 -12.33 -12.70
CA MET A 131 3.04 -12.02 -13.85
C MET A 131 2.25 -11.98 -15.18
N GLU A 132 1.29 -12.88 -15.35
CA GLU A 132 0.35 -12.87 -16.48
C GLU A 132 -0.51 -11.60 -16.48
N THR A 133 -0.96 -11.15 -15.32
CA THR A 133 -1.71 -9.90 -15.16
C THR A 133 -0.88 -8.67 -15.50
N ILE A 134 0.39 -8.62 -15.08
CA ILE A 134 1.32 -7.56 -15.50
C ILE A 134 1.45 -7.55 -17.02
N ALA A 135 1.71 -8.71 -17.65
CA ALA A 135 1.82 -8.82 -19.10
C ALA A 135 0.53 -8.38 -19.82
N TYR A 136 -0.63 -8.75 -19.27
CA TYR A 136 -1.93 -8.35 -19.79
C TYR A 136 -2.13 -6.82 -19.70
N PHE A 137 -1.84 -6.20 -18.57
CA PHE A 137 -1.93 -4.74 -18.40
C PHE A 137 -1.08 -3.99 -19.42
N LYS A 138 0.15 -4.47 -19.61
CA LYS A 138 1.11 -3.96 -20.60
C LYS A 138 0.57 -4.06 -22.02
N GLU A 139 0.10 -5.25 -22.42
CA GLU A 139 -0.51 -5.46 -23.74
C GLU A 139 -1.71 -4.54 -23.99
N ARG A 140 -2.61 -4.42 -23.00
CA ARG A 140 -3.85 -3.64 -23.14
C ARG A 140 -3.60 -2.13 -23.25
N THR A 141 -2.57 -1.63 -22.57
CA THR A 141 -2.30 -0.18 -22.49
C THR A 141 -1.15 0.27 -23.39
N GLY A 142 -0.40 -0.66 -23.98
CA GLY A 142 0.85 -0.34 -24.69
C GLY A 142 1.88 0.27 -23.75
N ASP A 143 1.97 -0.23 -22.52
CA ASP A 143 2.85 0.24 -21.43
C ASP A 143 2.63 1.69 -20.98
N ALA A 144 1.51 2.30 -21.38
CA ALA A 144 1.28 3.73 -21.16
C ALA A 144 0.73 4.08 -19.77
N LEU A 145 0.13 3.11 -19.07
CA LEU A 145 -0.35 3.31 -17.69
C LEU A 145 0.65 2.72 -16.70
N PRO A 146 0.98 3.43 -15.61
CA PRO A 146 1.86 2.90 -14.57
C PRO A 146 1.28 1.65 -13.90
N ILE A 147 2.16 0.73 -13.52
CA ILE A 147 1.81 -0.51 -12.83
C ILE A 147 2.56 -0.54 -11.51
N ALA A 148 1.87 -0.77 -10.39
CA ALA A 148 2.49 -1.05 -9.10
C ALA A 148 2.83 -2.54 -8.97
N LEU A 149 3.65 -2.88 -7.98
CA LEU A 149 3.77 -4.27 -7.56
C LEU A 149 2.41 -4.76 -7.03
N THR A 150 2.17 -6.07 -7.08
CA THR A 150 1.06 -6.68 -6.34
C THR A 150 1.21 -6.36 -4.85
N ASP A 151 0.09 -6.34 -4.13
CA ASP A 151 0.09 -6.14 -2.68
C ASP A 151 1.10 -7.06 -2.00
N THR A 152 1.89 -6.45 -1.13
CA THR A 152 2.98 -7.11 -0.44
C THR A 152 2.68 -7.10 1.04
N GLN A 153 2.35 -8.27 1.56
CA GLN A 153 2.22 -8.47 3.00
C GLN A 153 3.62 -8.54 3.61
N SER A 154 3.79 -8.01 4.83
CA SER A 154 5.06 -8.06 5.55
C SER A 154 5.50 -9.51 5.76
N ALA A 155 6.77 -9.72 6.10
CA ALA A 155 7.23 -11.06 6.47
C ALA A 155 6.42 -11.61 7.66
N ASN A 156 6.02 -10.72 8.58
CA ASN A 156 5.24 -11.05 9.76
C ASN A 156 3.81 -11.47 9.42
N ASP A 157 3.11 -10.65 8.63
CA ASP A 157 1.75 -10.95 8.18
C ASP A 157 1.72 -12.24 7.36
N THR A 158 2.66 -12.38 6.43
CA THR A 158 2.79 -13.60 5.63
C THR A 158 3.06 -14.83 6.51
N ALA A 159 3.83 -14.71 7.59
CA ALA A 159 4.04 -15.84 8.50
C ALA A 159 2.74 -16.32 9.15
N THR A 160 1.82 -15.42 9.49
CA THR A 160 0.48 -15.77 10.00
C THR A 160 -0.49 -16.29 8.93
N LEU A 161 -0.12 -16.19 7.65
CA LEU A 161 -0.81 -16.85 6.53
C LEU A 161 -0.20 -18.22 6.21
N VAL A 162 1.04 -18.48 6.62
CA VAL A 162 1.75 -19.75 6.43
C VAL A 162 1.50 -20.71 7.58
N VAL A 163 1.65 -20.21 8.81
CA VAL A 163 1.51 -20.92 10.08
C VAL A 163 0.26 -20.44 10.81
N ASP A 164 -0.38 -21.29 11.61
CA ASP A 164 -1.42 -20.86 12.53
C ASP A 164 -0.97 -19.61 13.32
N ALA A 165 -1.77 -18.54 13.24
CA ALA A 165 -1.38 -17.24 13.76
C ALA A 165 -1.14 -17.26 15.28
N SER A 166 -1.93 -18.02 16.04
CA SER A 166 -1.76 -18.10 17.50
C SER A 166 -0.46 -18.81 17.85
N ASN A 167 -0.16 -19.92 17.16
CA ASN A 167 1.08 -20.67 17.37
C ASN A 167 2.30 -19.84 16.96
N PHE A 168 2.27 -19.16 15.80
CA PHE A 168 3.37 -18.31 15.36
C PHE A 168 3.67 -17.18 16.38
N MET A 169 2.63 -16.54 16.92
CA MET A 169 2.80 -15.51 17.95
C MET A 169 3.38 -16.08 19.26
N ILE A 170 2.98 -17.28 19.67
CA ILE A 170 3.57 -17.98 20.83
C ILE A 170 5.04 -18.33 20.54
N GLU A 171 5.36 -18.83 19.36
CA GLU A 171 6.71 -19.21 18.96
C GLU A 171 7.67 -18.02 18.87
N CYS A 172 7.21 -16.84 18.49
CA CYS A 172 8.01 -15.61 18.61
C CYS A 172 8.49 -15.37 20.05
N LEU A 173 7.74 -15.84 21.06
CA LEU A 173 8.11 -15.71 22.47
C LEU A 173 8.93 -16.91 22.97
N THR A 174 8.54 -18.14 22.60
CA THR A 174 9.13 -19.37 23.17
C THR A 174 10.30 -19.89 22.35
N GLU A 175 10.25 -19.77 21.03
CA GLU A 175 11.22 -20.31 20.07
C GLU A 175 11.65 -19.24 19.03
N PRO A 176 12.18 -18.08 19.47
CA PRO A 176 12.39 -16.93 18.60
C PRO A 176 13.32 -17.22 17.41
N GLN A 177 14.24 -18.18 17.55
CA GLN A 177 15.14 -18.58 16.45
C GLN A 177 14.39 -19.22 15.28
N HIS A 178 13.35 -20.03 15.55
CA HIS A 178 12.52 -20.61 14.50
C HIS A 178 11.70 -19.54 13.80
N ALA A 179 11.09 -18.64 14.56
CA ALA A 179 10.35 -17.50 14.02
C ALA A 179 11.24 -16.64 13.10
N HIS A 180 12.45 -16.28 13.55
CA HIS A 180 13.38 -15.50 12.73
C HIS A 180 13.77 -16.22 11.43
N ARG A 181 14.12 -17.51 11.50
CA ARG A 181 14.47 -18.28 10.29
C ARG A 181 13.31 -18.34 9.28
N LEU A 182 12.07 -18.45 9.76
CA LEU A 182 10.90 -18.45 8.88
C LEU A 182 10.70 -17.06 8.24
N LEU A 183 10.76 -16.00 9.05
CA LEU A 183 10.63 -14.62 8.59
C LEU A 183 11.71 -14.24 7.57
N GLU A 184 12.98 -14.62 7.79
CA GLU A 184 14.07 -14.44 6.83
C GLU A 184 13.77 -15.11 5.50
N ARG A 185 13.23 -16.35 5.52
CA ARG A 185 12.89 -17.11 4.32
C ARG A 185 11.74 -16.48 3.56
N ILE A 186 10.70 -16.05 4.27
CA ILE A 186 9.56 -15.32 3.69
C ILE A 186 10.05 -14.01 3.06
N ASN A 187 10.86 -13.23 3.78
CA ASN A 187 11.35 -11.95 3.28
C ASN A 187 12.22 -12.12 2.02
N ALA A 188 13.04 -13.18 1.95
CA ALA A 188 13.80 -13.51 0.76
C ALA A 188 12.88 -13.86 -0.44
N SER A 189 11.77 -14.58 -0.21
CA SER A 189 10.75 -14.82 -1.24
C SER A 189 10.07 -13.54 -1.70
N ILE A 190 9.75 -12.63 -0.77
CA ILE A 190 9.18 -11.31 -1.08
C ILE A 190 10.15 -10.54 -1.99
N ILE A 191 11.40 -10.35 -1.57
CA ILE A 191 12.42 -9.65 -2.35
C ILE A 191 12.57 -10.25 -3.75
N THR A 192 12.65 -11.58 -3.83
CA THR A 192 12.84 -12.28 -5.11
C THR A 192 11.69 -12.00 -6.07
N PHE A 193 10.45 -12.15 -5.62
CA PHE A 193 9.30 -11.99 -6.48
C PHE A 193 8.98 -10.52 -6.79
N SER A 194 9.15 -9.62 -5.83
CA SER A 194 9.00 -8.18 -6.06
C SER A 194 10.02 -7.62 -7.06
N ARG A 195 11.27 -8.15 -7.09
CA ARG A 195 12.24 -7.85 -8.15
C ARG A 195 11.77 -8.33 -9.52
N MET A 196 11.27 -9.56 -9.62
CA MET A 196 10.75 -10.10 -10.88
C MET A 196 9.60 -9.24 -11.44
N GLN A 197 8.68 -8.82 -10.57
CA GLN A 197 7.60 -7.92 -10.96
C GLN A 197 8.14 -6.56 -11.42
N ALA A 198 9.07 -5.95 -10.66
CA ALA A 198 9.69 -4.68 -11.03
C ALA A 198 10.40 -4.74 -12.39
N ASP A 199 11.14 -5.82 -12.65
CA ASP A 199 11.83 -6.04 -13.93
C ASP A 199 10.83 -6.22 -15.09
N ALA A 200 9.73 -6.95 -14.86
CA ALA A 200 8.70 -7.15 -15.88
C ALA A 200 7.92 -5.87 -16.19
N ILE A 201 7.69 -5.02 -15.19
CA ILE A 201 7.02 -3.73 -15.35
C ILE A 201 7.96 -2.74 -16.07
N GLY A 202 9.20 -2.60 -15.60
CA GLY A 202 10.20 -1.68 -16.13
C GLY A 202 10.01 -0.23 -15.64
N GLU A 203 10.35 0.74 -16.48
CA GLU A 203 10.33 2.18 -16.13
C GLU A 203 8.93 2.71 -15.77
N GLY A 204 7.87 2.00 -16.17
CA GLY A 204 6.48 2.31 -15.83
C GLY A 204 6.08 1.95 -14.40
N ARG A 205 7.00 1.46 -13.56
CA ARG A 205 6.69 1.07 -12.18
C ARG A 205 6.22 2.27 -11.36
N ALA A 206 5.03 2.18 -10.79
CA ALA A 206 4.50 3.16 -9.83
C ALA A 206 4.97 2.81 -8.41
N GLY A 207 6.01 3.48 -7.91
CA GLY A 207 6.48 3.34 -6.54
C GLY A 207 5.85 4.35 -5.57
N PRO A 208 5.68 4.02 -4.28
CA PRO A 208 5.98 2.72 -3.67
C PRO A 208 4.97 1.62 -4.02
N GLY A 209 3.82 1.97 -4.59
CA GLY A 209 2.75 1.05 -4.98
C GLY A 209 1.60 1.05 -3.99
N HIS A 210 0.73 0.03 -4.07
CA HIS A 210 -0.38 -0.34 -3.17
C HIS A 210 -0.89 0.76 -2.20
N ILE A 211 -2.16 1.19 -2.34
CA ILE A 211 -2.86 2.21 -1.54
C ILE A 211 -2.25 3.63 -1.47
N MET A 212 -0.93 3.79 -1.66
CA MET A 212 -0.14 5.02 -1.52
C MET A 212 -0.17 5.90 -2.78
N PRO A 213 0.11 7.22 -2.67
CA PRO A 213 0.37 8.05 -3.84
C PRO A 213 1.63 7.53 -4.52
N SER A 214 1.50 7.07 -5.76
CA SER A 214 2.61 6.44 -6.47
C SER A 214 2.81 7.05 -7.85
N ALA A 215 4.06 7.01 -8.32
CA ALA A 215 4.41 7.51 -9.63
C ALA A 215 5.66 6.81 -10.18
N PRO A 216 5.82 6.72 -11.51
CA PRO A 216 7.09 6.40 -12.13
C PRO A 216 8.22 7.31 -11.66
N GLY A 217 9.36 6.71 -11.32
CA GLY A 217 10.54 7.38 -10.79
C GLY A 217 10.54 7.61 -9.28
N VAL A 218 9.48 7.20 -8.56
CA VAL A 218 9.48 7.12 -7.10
C VAL A 218 9.95 5.71 -6.70
N GLY A 219 10.90 5.65 -5.77
CA GLY A 219 11.39 4.38 -5.22
C GLY A 219 10.44 3.75 -4.20
N GLY A 220 10.91 2.66 -3.61
CA GLY A 220 10.30 1.99 -2.48
C GLY A 220 9.26 0.94 -2.81
N ILE A 221 8.82 0.25 -1.76
CA ILE A 221 7.80 -0.80 -1.79
C ILE A 221 6.74 -0.51 -0.73
N ALA A 222 5.46 -0.62 -1.12
CA ALA A 222 4.35 -0.57 -0.18
C ALA A 222 4.16 -1.96 0.46
N VAL A 223 4.04 -1.99 1.78
CA VAL A 223 3.91 -3.22 2.58
C VAL A 223 2.71 -3.09 3.51
N SER A 224 1.80 -4.05 3.44
CA SER A 224 0.70 -4.23 4.39
C SER A 224 1.19 -5.06 5.59
N ASP A 225 0.92 -4.58 6.79
CA ASP A 225 1.44 -5.14 8.04
C ASP A 225 0.40 -5.03 9.17
N ASP A 226 -0.74 -5.68 8.98
CA ASP A 226 -1.90 -5.65 9.88
C ASP A 226 -1.58 -6.23 11.26
N ASN A 227 -0.60 -7.13 11.38
CA ASN A 227 -0.16 -7.65 12.67
C ASN A 227 0.40 -6.56 13.60
N GLN A 228 0.89 -5.45 13.04
CA GLN A 228 1.36 -4.29 13.82
C GLN A 228 0.26 -3.70 14.73
N SER A 229 -1.01 -3.81 14.34
CA SER A 229 -2.14 -3.25 15.08
C SER A 229 -2.38 -3.90 16.45
N PHE A 230 -1.92 -5.14 16.64
CA PHE A 230 -2.07 -5.87 17.90
C PHE A 230 -0.75 -6.37 18.49
N CYS A 231 0.38 -6.13 17.81
CA CYS A 231 1.71 -6.40 18.32
C CYS A 231 2.29 -5.20 19.09
N SER A 232 3.06 -5.48 20.15
CA SER A 232 3.73 -4.41 20.90
C SER A 232 4.90 -3.78 20.11
N ALA A 233 5.35 -2.59 20.52
CA ALA A 233 6.54 -1.98 19.94
C ALA A 233 7.81 -2.83 20.11
N ASP A 234 7.96 -3.55 21.24
CA ASP A 234 9.10 -4.49 21.43
C ASP A 234 9.05 -5.64 20.45
N PHE A 235 7.85 -6.20 20.24
CA PHE A 235 7.64 -7.26 19.26
C PHE A 235 8.02 -6.78 17.86
N SER A 236 7.54 -5.59 17.46
CA SER A 236 7.79 -5.02 16.13
C SER A 236 9.27 -4.83 15.86
N ARG A 237 10.02 -4.27 16.82
CA ARG A 237 11.49 -4.11 16.72
C ARG A 237 12.22 -5.42 16.50
N ARG A 238 11.66 -6.54 16.95
CA ARG A 238 12.30 -7.86 16.91
C ARG A 238 11.86 -8.67 15.70
N PHE A 239 10.57 -8.69 15.38
CA PHE A 239 9.99 -9.65 14.44
C PHE A 239 9.38 -9.02 13.18
N THR A 240 9.43 -7.69 13.05
CA THR A 240 8.83 -7.00 11.92
C THR A 240 9.78 -5.99 11.29
N ASP A 241 10.21 -4.99 12.05
CA ASP A 241 11.01 -3.87 11.56
C ASP A 241 12.30 -4.31 10.84
N PRO A 242 13.07 -5.32 11.30
CA PRO A 242 14.29 -5.74 10.60
C PRO A 242 14.02 -6.23 9.16
N TYR A 243 12.84 -6.83 8.91
CA TYR A 243 12.48 -7.37 7.61
C TYR A 243 11.92 -6.28 6.70
N ASN A 244 11.10 -5.38 7.24
CA ASN A 244 10.64 -4.19 6.53
C ASN A 244 11.80 -3.26 6.16
N GLU A 245 12.79 -3.12 7.04
CA GLU A 245 14.02 -2.38 6.76
C GLU A 245 14.79 -3.01 5.59
N ALA A 246 14.96 -4.35 5.58
CA ALA A 246 15.62 -5.04 4.48
C ALA A 246 14.86 -4.90 3.14
N LEU A 247 13.52 -4.86 3.15
CA LEU A 247 12.72 -4.53 1.96
C LEU A 247 12.98 -3.08 1.52
N GLY A 248 13.04 -2.15 2.47
CA GLY A 248 13.36 -0.77 2.19
C GLY A 248 14.76 -0.56 1.61
N GLU A 249 15.78 -1.24 2.14
CA GLU A 249 17.15 -1.22 1.62
C GLU A 249 17.20 -1.69 0.16
N GLU A 250 16.41 -2.72 -0.16
CA GLU A 250 16.34 -3.31 -1.49
C GLU A 250 15.64 -2.42 -2.51
N PHE A 251 14.49 -1.85 -2.13
CA PHE A 251 13.62 -1.15 -3.08
C PHE A 251 13.76 0.37 -3.05
N GLY A 252 14.61 0.93 -2.19
CA GLY A 252 14.81 2.38 -2.05
C GLY A 252 13.81 3.03 -1.09
N GLY A 253 13.28 2.25 -0.15
CA GLY A 253 12.46 2.65 0.98
C GLY A 253 11.21 1.78 1.16
N VAL A 254 10.56 1.88 2.31
CA VAL A 254 9.35 1.12 2.63
C VAL A 254 8.21 2.07 3.01
N ALA A 255 7.02 1.84 2.46
CA ALA A 255 5.79 2.53 2.85
C ALA A 255 4.87 1.53 3.54
N LEU A 256 4.57 1.72 4.82
CA LEU A 256 3.79 0.78 5.62
C LEU A 256 2.33 1.13 5.63
N HIS A 257 1.47 0.13 5.48
CA HIS A 257 0.03 0.20 5.69
C HIS A 257 -0.35 -0.79 6.80
N PHE A 258 -1.30 -0.40 7.65
CA PHE A 258 -1.94 -1.32 8.57
C PHE A 258 -3.40 -0.90 8.79
N CYS A 259 -4.26 -1.90 8.95
CA CYS A 259 -5.61 -1.74 9.48
C CYS A 259 -5.56 -1.66 11.02
N GLY A 260 -6.52 -0.96 11.61
CA GLY A 260 -6.60 -0.76 13.05
C GLY A 260 -5.68 0.34 13.59
N ASP A 261 -5.74 0.56 14.90
CA ASP A 261 -4.91 1.51 15.63
C ASP A 261 -3.51 0.92 15.82
N GLY A 262 -2.53 1.53 15.15
CA GLY A 262 -1.11 1.18 15.24
C GLY A 262 -0.27 2.27 15.91
N THR A 263 -0.90 3.26 16.57
CA THR A 263 -0.18 4.41 17.14
C THR A 263 0.90 4.00 18.15
N HIS A 264 0.71 2.90 18.88
CA HIS A 264 1.70 2.35 19.82
C HIS A 264 2.96 1.81 19.14
N ALA A 265 2.88 1.40 17.86
CA ALA A 265 3.98 0.85 17.09
C ALA A 265 4.77 1.90 16.31
N LEU A 266 4.22 3.11 16.12
CA LEU A 266 4.89 4.21 15.39
C LEU A 266 6.32 4.51 15.88
N PRO A 267 6.63 4.54 17.20
CA PRO A 267 8.02 4.77 17.63
C PRO A 267 9.02 3.68 17.23
N ALA A 268 8.54 2.47 16.95
CA ALA A 268 9.35 1.38 16.42
C ALA A 268 9.59 1.58 14.92
N MET A 269 8.50 1.78 14.17
CA MET A 269 8.53 2.05 12.72
C MET A 269 9.40 3.28 12.39
N LEU A 270 9.26 4.37 13.13
CA LEU A 270 10.02 5.61 12.91
C LEU A 270 11.52 5.46 13.12
N ALA A 271 11.98 4.39 13.77
CA ALA A 271 13.39 4.09 13.93
C ALA A 271 14.02 3.41 12.70
N MET A 272 13.21 2.98 11.73
CA MET A 272 13.67 2.44 10.44
C MET A 272 14.22 3.56 9.56
N ASP A 273 15.46 3.41 9.08
CA ASP A 273 16.08 4.41 8.22
C ASP A 273 15.38 4.45 6.86
N THR A 274 14.91 3.29 6.39
CA THR A 274 14.27 3.15 5.07
C THR A 274 12.79 3.49 5.05
N LEU A 275 12.13 3.69 6.20
CA LEU A 275 10.73 4.09 6.24
C LEU A 275 10.53 5.39 5.47
N MET A 276 9.57 5.43 4.56
CA MET A 276 9.21 6.59 3.75
C MET A 276 7.89 7.20 4.20
N LEU A 277 6.90 6.34 4.42
CA LEU A 277 5.52 6.73 4.65
C LEU A 277 4.78 5.69 5.50
N VAL A 278 3.89 6.15 6.37
CA VAL A 278 2.90 5.29 7.06
C VAL A 278 1.49 5.66 6.59
N ASP A 279 0.69 4.70 6.13
CA ASP A 279 -0.74 4.86 5.88
C ASP A 279 -1.57 4.37 7.05
N CYS A 280 -2.52 5.20 7.47
CA CYS A 280 -3.50 4.86 8.48
C CYS A 280 -4.87 5.44 8.14
N CYS A 281 -5.94 4.73 8.51
CA CYS A 281 -7.27 5.32 8.54
C CYS A 281 -7.52 6.02 9.87
N VAL A 282 -8.11 7.22 9.80
CA VAL A 282 -8.40 8.07 10.96
C VAL A 282 -9.92 8.25 11.19
N HIS A 283 -10.74 7.35 10.63
CA HIS A 283 -12.19 7.40 10.80
C HIS A 283 -12.88 6.03 10.75
N PRO A 284 -13.93 5.78 11.57
CA PRO A 284 -14.66 4.51 11.62
C PRO A 284 -15.34 4.05 10.32
N LEU A 285 -15.34 4.89 9.28
CA LEU A 285 -15.98 4.58 8.00
C LEU A 285 -15.07 3.71 7.13
N GLY A 286 -13.75 3.85 7.27
CA GLY A 286 -12.78 3.09 6.50
C GLY A 286 -12.02 2.05 7.31
N ASP A 287 -12.21 2.03 8.63
CA ASP A 287 -11.52 1.12 9.53
C ASP A 287 -12.33 0.97 10.83
N PRO A 288 -12.61 -0.25 11.32
CA PRO A 288 -13.39 -0.45 12.54
C PRO A 288 -12.70 0.06 13.81
N ASN A 289 -11.37 0.19 13.80
CA ASN A 289 -10.58 0.68 14.92
C ASN A 289 -9.59 1.75 14.44
N PRO A 290 -10.07 2.94 14.04
CA PRO A 290 -9.23 3.95 13.40
C PRO A 290 -8.21 4.55 14.37
N ASN A 291 -7.15 5.11 13.79
CA ASN A 291 -6.12 5.84 14.52
C ASN A 291 -6.62 7.22 14.95
N ASP A 292 -6.16 7.71 16.11
CA ASP A 292 -6.38 9.11 16.50
C ASP A 292 -5.49 10.03 15.65
N PRO A 293 -6.06 10.91 14.80
CA PRO A 293 -5.26 11.81 13.96
C PRO A 293 -4.33 12.71 14.76
N ALA A 294 -4.70 13.11 15.99
CA ALA A 294 -3.87 13.98 16.83
C ALA A 294 -2.61 13.25 17.34
N ALA A 295 -2.77 12.00 17.77
CA ALA A 295 -1.68 11.14 18.23
C ALA A 295 -0.72 10.80 17.07
N VAL A 296 -1.27 10.48 15.90
CA VAL A 296 -0.46 10.24 14.69
C VAL A 296 0.32 11.49 14.30
N ALA A 297 -0.34 12.66 14.24
CA ALA A 297 0.34 13.91 13.91
C ALA A 297 1.45 14.27 14.93
N GLU A 298 1.24 13.97 16.21
CA GLU A 298 2.26 14.17 17.25
C GLU A 298 3.48 13.27 17.06
N ALA A 299 3.27 11.99 16.76
CA ALA A 299 4.35 11.04 16.53
C ALA A 299 5.13 11.33 15.23
N MET A 300 4.43 11.74 14.17
CA MET A 300 5.01 11.86 12.83
C MET A 300 5.68 13.23 12.59
N ALA A 301 5.23 14.30 13.24
CA ALA A 301 5.77 15.64 13.01
C ALA A 301 7.26 15.74 13.39
N GLY A 302 8.08 16.27 12.48
CA GLY A 302 9.51 16.44 12.69
C GLY A 302 10.34 15.16 12.54
N SER A 303 9.71 14.01 12.31
CA SER A 303 10.42 12.74 12.06
C SER A 303 11.15 12.71 10.70
N GLY A 304 10.78 13.61 9.78
CA GLY A 304 11.21 13.57 8.38
C GLY A 304 10.47 12.54 7.51
N LYS A 305 9.68 11.65 8.12
CA LYS A 305 8.87 10.64 7.43
C LYS A 305 7.48 11.18 7.07
N ALA A 306 6.85 10.62 6.06
CA ALA A 306 5.51 11.01 5.64
C ALA A 306 4.41 10.19 6.34
N VAL A 307 3.21 10.74 6.43
CA VAL A 307 2.02 10.01 6.86
C VAL A 307 0.89 10.22 5.87
N GLN A 308 0.19 9.15 5.52
CA GLN A 308 -1.09 9.19 4.85
C GLN A 308 -2.23 9.00 5.84
N MET A 309 -3.12 9.98 5.89
CA MET A 309 -4.34 9.91 6.70
C MET A 309 -5.54 9.75 5.78
N ARG A 310 -6.25 8.62 5.93
CA ARG A 310 -7.47 8.31 5.18
C ARG A 310 -8.72 8.73 5.94
N CYS A 311 -9.56 9.56 5.33
CA CYS A 311 -10.79 10.07 5.94
C CYS A 311 -12.01 10.02 4.98
N PRO A 312 -13.24 10.18 5.49
CA PRO A 312 -14.42 10.35 4.64
C PRO A 312 -14.31 11.52 3.66
N GLY A 313 -15.03 11.42 2.54
CA GLY A 313 -15.18 12.47 1.52
C GLY A 313 -16.08 13.63 1.94
N THR A 314 -15.87 14.21 3.12
CA THR A 314 -16.65 15.35 3.63
C THR A 314 -15.75 16.47 4.15
N LYS A 315 -16.23 17.71 4.09
CA LYS A 315 -15.51 18.87 4.63
C LYS A 315 -15.23 18.72 6.13
N GLU A 316 -16.18 18.17 6.89
CA GLU A 316 -15.99 17.90 8.33
C GLU A 316 -14.83 16.94 8.58
N ALA A 317 -14.75 15.84 7.83
CA ALA A 317 -13.67 14.86 7.99
C ALA A 317 -12.31 15.44 7.59
N VAL A 318 -12.26 16.21 6.49
CA VAL A 318 -11.06 16.94 6.07
C VAL A 318 -10.61 17.90 7.16
N ASP A 319 -11.53 18.66 7.75
CA ASP A 319 -11.22 19.65 8.77
C ASP A 319 -10.58 19.04 10.02
N ARG A 320 -11.06 17.87 10.46
CA ARG A 320 -10.45 17.14 11.59
C ARG A 320 -9.00 16.76 11.34
N VAL A 321 -8.64 16.41 10.09
CA VAL A 321 -7.24 16.13 9.73
C VAL A 321 -6.44 17.43 9.65
N VAL A 322 -7.02 18.50 9.09
CA VAL A 322 -6.35 19.82 9.01
C VAL A 322 -6.07 20.39 10.40
N GLU A 323 -6.96 20.20 11.37
CA GLU A 323 -6.83 20.71 12.75
C GLU A 323 -5.60 20.17 13.49
N VAL A 324 -5.11 18.98 13.12
CA VAL A 324 -3.94 18.36 13.76
C VAL A 324 -2.63 18.66 13.05
N VAL A 325 -2.68 19.31 11.88
CA VAL A 325 -1.51 19.73 11.11
C VAL A 325 -0.65 20.67 11.94
N ARG A 326 0.66 20.40 11.92
CA ARG A 326 1.66 21.11 12.71
C ARG A 326 3.00 21.16 11.97
N PRO A 327 3.92 22.07 12.34
CA PRO A 327 5.22 22.19 11.69
C PRO A 327 5.98 20.87 11.62
N GLY A 328 6.60 20.59 10.48
CA GLY A 328 7.37 19.37 10.25
C GLY A 328 6.55 18.11 9.98
N LEU A 329 5.22 18.16 9.98
CA LEU A 329 4.38 17.05 9.52
C LEU A 329 4.38 17.00 7.99
N ARG A 330 4.77 15.87 7.39
CA ARG A 330 4.63 15.64 5.93
C ARG A 330 3.37 14.81 5.68
N LEU A 331 2.33 15.44 5.14
CA LEU A 331 0.98 14.85 5.11
C LEU A 331 0.53 14.45 3.70
N VAL A 332 0.02 13.24 3.56
CA VAL A 332 -0.82 12.84 2.44
C VAL A 332 -2.26 12.75 2.95
N LEU A 333 -3.11 13.67 2.52
CA LEU A 333 -4.54 13.61 2.82
C LEU A 333 -5.26 12.84 1.72
N LYS A 334 -5.73 11.63 2.06
CA LYS A 334 -6.56 10.82 1.17
C LYS A 334 -7.99 10.82 1.68
N PHE A 335 -8.93 11.35 0.90
CA PHE A 335 -10.35 11.25 1.26
C PHE A 335 -11.08 10.21 0.39
N PHE A 336 -12.08 9.55 0.94
CA PHE A 336 -12.93 8.63 0.18
C PHE A 336 -13.73 9.39 -0.88
N TRP A 337 -13.96 8.76 -2.03
CA TRP A 337 -14.65 9.39 -3.15
C TRP A 337 -16.02 9.95 -2.74
N PRO A 338 -16.26 11.27 -2.87
CA PRO A 338 -17.47 11.92 -2.35
C PRO A 338 -18.71 11.73 -3.25
N GLY A 339 -18.69 10.75 -4.16
CA GLY A 339 -19.80 10.39 -5.03
C GLY A 339 -19.48 10.59 -6.52
N ASP A 340 -19.09 11.80 -6.91
CA ASP A 340 -18.75 12.13 -8.30
C ASP A 340 -17.50 13.01 -8.41
N ALA A 341 -17.04 13.19 -9.66
CA ALA A 341 -15.81 13.90 -9.97
C ALA A 341 -15.87 15.41 -9.67
N ALA A 342 -17.07 16.02 -9.75
CA ALA A 342 -17.25 17.44 -9.43
C ALA A 342 -17.15 17.67 -7.92
N ALA A 343 -17.81 16.81 -7.13
CA ALA A 343 -17.69 16.81 -5.67
C ALA A 343 -16.25 16.51 -5.22
N ALA A 344 -15.55 15.58 -5.90
CA ALA A 344 -14.15 15.29 -5.62
C ALA A 344 -13.25 16.51 -5.86
N THR A 345 -13.45 17.22 -6.98
CA THR A 345 -12.72 18.44 -7.32
C THR A 345 -13.01 19.57 -6.33
N GLU A 346 -14.27 19.78 -5.94
CA GLU A 346 -14.63 20.78 -4.93
C GLU A 346 -13.93 20.49 -3.59
N LEU A 347 -13.95 19.24 -3.14
CA LEU A 347 -13.35 18.84 -1.87
C LEU A 347 -11.82 18.91 -1.93
N TYR A 348 -11.20 18.55 -3.07
CA TYR A 348 -9.77 18.71 -3.30
C TYR A 348 -9.33 20.16 -3.16
N HIS A 349 -10.02 21.10 -3.81
CA HIS A 349 -9.70 22.53 -3.69
C HIS A 349 -9.89 23.04 -2.26
N TYR A 350 -11.00 22.64 -1.62
CA TYR A 350 -11.26 22.99 -0.22
C TYR A 350 -10.14 22.52 0.70
N ALA A 351 -9.78 21.24 0.63
CA ALA A 351 -8.72 20.63 1.43
C ALA A 351 -7.36 21.30 1.16
N THR A 352 -7.04 21.56 -0.11
CA THR A 352 -5.79 22.21 -0.51
C THR A 352 -5.65 23.60 0.09
N GLU A 353 -6.69 24.44 0.02
CA GLU A 353 -6.65 25.79 0.60
C GLU A 353 -6.55 25.77 2.12
N ARG A 354 -7.26 24.83 2.77
CA ARG A 354 -7.18 24.63 4.23
C ARG A 354 -5.79 24.20 4.68
N LEU A 355 -5.17 23.26 3.97
CA LEU A 355 -3.80 22.81 4.27
C LEU A 355 -2.78 23.93 4.04
N LYS A 356 -2.85 24.66 2.92
CA LYS A 356 -1.96 25.81 2.68
C LYS A 356 -2.03 26.82 3.84
N ALA A 357 -3.22 27.14 4.32
CA ALA A 357 -3.40 28.06 5.45
C ALA A 357 -2.79 27.49 6.74
N ALA A 358 -2.98 26.20 7.03
CA ALA A 358 -2.43 25.54 8.21
C ALA A 358 -0.88 25.52 8.19
N TYR A 359 -0.26 25.14 7.07
CA TYR A 359 1.20 25.12 6.93
C TYR A 359 1.81 26.52 6.94
N ALA A 360 1.14 27.53 6.37
CA ALA A 360 1.60 28.91 6.43
C ALA A 360 1.56 29.49 7.85
N ALA A 361 0.56 29.13 8.66
CA ALA A 361 0.45 29.57 10.05
C ALA A 361 1.55 28.96 10.93
N GLY A 362 1.91 27.70 10.71
CA GLY A 362 2.95 27.00 11.47
C GLY A 362 4.40 27.42 11.15
N ALA A 363 4.64 28.08 10.01
CA ALA A 363 5.97 28.55 9.62
C ALA A 363 6.39 29.88 10.30
N GLY A 364 5.50 30.49 11.09
CA GLY A 364 5.69 31.79 11.73
C GLY A 364 6.10 31.74 13.22
N ASP A 365 6.15 30.56 13.82
CA ASP A 365 6.67 30.29 15.18
C ASP A 365 8.11 29.75 15.11
#